data_AF-A0A379AY43-F1
#
_entry.id   AF-A0A379AY43-F1
#
_cell.length_a   1.000
_cell.length_b   1.000
_cell.length_c   1.000
_cell.angle_alpha   90.00
_cell.angle_beta   90.00
_cell.angle_gamma   90.00
#
_symmetry.space_group_name_H-M   'P 1'
#
loop_
_entity.id
_entity.type
_entity.pdbx_description
1 polymer ?
#
loop_
_entity_poly.entity_id
_entity_poly.type
_entity_poly.pdbx_seq_one_letter_code
_entity_poly.pdbx_strand_id
1 'polypeptide(L)'
;MLNKNYSFGYLFVNTAVSIYFLSIFLFKRSYNIAPALLILAALILFIINKERKNIFKFNNEQNTLAFSYFFYFATLVFSVLFHHGKLNELDNPSRILLFLPIIPLLVNYKLSFHILIKVIPFSALLAGIIALIQRFYLGYEQAYSNVMHIQGGDMAMSLGVFSICISLYYLDK
;
A
#
# COMPACT_ATOMS: atom_id res chain seq x y z
N MET A 1 -13.51 28.76 2.49
CA MET A 1 -12.12 28.55 2.95
C MET A 1 -11.91 27.06 3.22
N LEU A 2 -11.35 26.31 2.27
CA LEU A 2 -10.88 24.94 2.53
C LEU A 2 -9.74 25.04 3.55
N ASN A 3 -9.95 24.44 4.71
CA ASN A 3 -9.05 24.51 5.86
C ASN A 3 -7.64 24.07 5.44
N LYS A 4 -6.61 24.90 5.67
CA LYS A 4 -5.22 24.70 5.23
C LYS A 4 -4.68 23.30 5.58
N ASN A 5 -5.12 22.74 6.71
CA ASN A 5 -4.75 21.41 7.17
C ASN A 5 -5.35 20.26 6.33
N TYR A 6 -6.53 20.45 5.74
CA TYR A 6 -7.14 19.47 4.84
C TYR A 6 -6.39 19.40 3.51
N SER A 7 -5.92 20.55 3.02
CA SER A 7 -5.04 20.64 1.85
C SER A 7 -3.68 19.97 2.09
N PHE A 8 -3.11 20.13 3.29
CA PHE A 8 -1.84 19.51 3.64
C PHE A 8 -1.94 17.98 3.75
N GLY A 9 -2.95 17.47 4.47
CA GLY A 9 -3.17 16.02 4.58
C GLY A 9 -3.47 15.37 3.24
N TYR A 10 -4.27 16.02 2.38
CA TYR A 10 -4.51 15.56 1.01
C TYR A 10 -3.22 15.48 0.18
N LEU A 11 -2.39 16.54 0.19
CA LEU A 11 -1.14 16.56 -0.55
C LEU A 11 -0.19 15.47 -0.05
N PHE A 12 -0.04 15.34 1.26
CA PHE A 12 0.85 14.36 1.88
C PHE A 12 0.45 12.92 1.55
N VAL A 13 -0.83 12.56 1.67
CA VAL A 13 -1.33 11.21 1.35
C VAL A 13 -1.09 10.89 -0.13
N ASN A 14 -1.39 11.82 -1.03
CA ASN A 14 -1.17 11.61 -2.46
C ASN A 14 0.32 11.47 -2.81
N THR A 15 1.20 12.26 -2.18
CA THR A 15 2.65 12.14 -2.34
C THR A 15 3.16 10.80 -1.80
N ALA A 16 2.70 10.36 -0.62
CA ALA A 16 3.09 9.09 -0.02
C ALA A 16 2.68 7.89 -0.90
N VAL A 17 1.45 7.91 -1.43
CA VAL A 17 0.97 6.90 -2.38
C VAL A 17 1.75 6.93 -3.69
N SER A 18 2.13 8.12 -4.18
CA SER A 18 2.95 8.23 -5.39
C SER A 18 4.34 7.61 -5.18
N ILE A 19 4.98 7.94 -4.06
CA ILE A 19 6.27 7.38 -3.67
C ILE A 19 6.18 5.86 -3.52
N TYR A 20 5.08 5.33 -2.98
CA TYR A 20 4.87 3.87 -2.87
C TYR A 20 5.02 3.18 -4.22
N PHE A 21 4.19 3.58 -5.19
CA PHE A 21 4.17 2.95 -6.50
C PHE A 21 5.50 3.11 -7.23
N LEU A 22 6.17 4.26 -7.11
CA LEU A 22 7.45 4.52 -7.78
C LEU A 22 8.61 3.71 -7.16
N SER A 23 8.55 3.45 -5.84
CA SER A 23 9.66 2.85 -5.09
C SER A 23 9.58 1.33 -4.95
N ILE A 24 8.48 0.70 -5.39
CA ILE A 24 8.13 -0.69 -5.05
C ILE A 24 9.20 -1.71 -5.47
N PHE A 25 10.03 -1.44 -6.48
CA PHE A 25 11.10 -2.35 -6.95
C PHE A 25 12.53 -1.83 -6.73
N LEU A 26 12.71 -0.63 -6.16
CA LEU A 26 14.04 0.01 -6.06
C LEU A 26 14.91 -0.60 -4.97
N PHE A 27 14.33 -1.02 -3.84
CA PHE A 27 15.09 -1.46 -2.66
C PHE A 27 14.57 -2.78 -2.09
N LYS A 28 15.45 -3.54 -1.42
CA LYS A 28 15.04 -4.72 -0.65
C LYS A 28 14.07 -4.29 0.45
N ARG A 29 12.91 -4.95 0.54
CA ARG A 29 11.80 -4.59 1.46
C ARG A 29 11.15 -3.21 1.22
N SER A 30 11.34 -2.61 0.04
CA SER A 30 10.64 -1.38 -0.39
C SER A 30 9.13 -1.41 -0.17
N TYR A 31 8.51 -2.57 -0.44
CA TYR A 31 7.08 -2.79 -0.26
C TYR A 31 6.60 -2.61 1.20
N ASN A 32 7.49 -2.63 2.19
CA ASN A 32 7.15 -2.32 3.59
C ASN A 32 7.37 -0.85 3.95
N ILE A 33 8.20 -0.12 3.19
CA ILE A 33 8.56 1.28 3.47
C ILE A 33 7.33 2.17 3.32
N ALA A 34 6.53 1.96 2.28
CA ALA A 34 5.41 2.85 2.04
C ALA A 34 4.19 2.61 2.95
N PRO A 35 3.80 1.36 3.28
CA PRO A 35 2.91 1.11 4.41
C PRO A 35 3.38 1.79 5.68
N ALA A 36 4.67 1.68 6.01
CA ALA A 36 5.22 2.34 7.19
C ALA A 36 5.11 3.88 7.10
N LEU A 37 5.38 4.47 5.94
CA LEU A 37 5.19 5.91 5.71
C LEU A 37 3.72 6.33 5.83
N LEU A 38 2.78 5.53 5.32
CA LEU A 38 1.34 5.78 5.43
C LEU A 38 0.82 5.63 6.86
N ILE A 39 1.35 4.67 7.62
CA ILE A 39 1.06 4.52 9.06
C ILE A 39 1.60 5.72 9.82
N LEU A 40 2.84 6.12 9.53
CA LEU A 40 3.46 7.29 10.15
C LEU A 40 2.69 8.57 9.80
N ALA A 41 2.21 8.70 8.55
CA ALA A 41 1.29 9.75 8.13
C ALA A 41 0.01 9.76 8.97
N ALA A 42 -0.60 8.58 9.14
CA ALA A 42 -1.84 8.42 9.88
C ALA A 42 -1.66 8.84 11.34
N LEU A 43 -0.54 8.43 11.97
CA LEU A 43 -0.20 8.79 13.34
C LEU A 43 0.08 10.29 13.50
N ILE A 44 0.87 10.89 12.61
CA ILE A 44 1.15 12.34 12.64
C ILE A 44 -0.14 13.13 12.48
N LEU A 45 -0.99 12.77 11.53
CA LEU A 45 -2.26 13.45 11.29
C LEU A 45 -3.25 13.23 12.45
N PHE A 46 -3.20 12.08 13.13
CA PHE A 46 -3.96 11.81 14.36
C PHE A 46 -3.52 12.75 15.49
N ILE A 47 -2.21 12.90 15.70
CA ILE A 47 -1.65 13.74 16.77
C ILE A 47 -1.93 15.23 16.52
N ILE A 48 -1.72 15.71 15.29
CA ILE A 48 -1.92 17.13 14.93
C ILE A 48 -3.40 17.50 15.00
N ASN A 49 -4.31 16.61 14.59
CA ASN A 49 -5.74 16.88 14.55
C ASN A 49 -6.47 16.33 15.81
N LYS A 50 -5.87 16.46 16.99
CA LYS A 50 -6.40 15.96 18.28
C LYS A 50 -7.83 16.45 18.58
N GLU A 51 -8.21 17.62 18.07
CA GLU A 51 -9.56 18.17 18.21
C GLU A 51 -10.58 17.61 17.20
N ARG A 52 -10.12 16.95 16.12
CA ARG A 52 -10.99 16.31 15.11
C ARG A 52 -11.03 14.80 15.29
N LYS A 53 -11.42 14.34 16.48
CA LYS A 53 -11.67 12.92 16.80
C LYS A 53 -12.61 12.22 15.80
N ASN A 54 -13.44 12.96 15.06
CA ASN A 54 -14.33 12.42 14.03
C ASN A 54 -13.62 11.89 12.76
N ILE A 55 -12.35 12.25 12.49
CA ILE A 55 -11.63 11.73 11.29
C ILE A 55 -11.36 10.23 11.44
N PHE A 56 -11.19 9.74 12.66
CA PHE A 56 -10.94 8.32 12.95
C PHE A 56 -12.19 7.58 13.43
N LYS A 57 -13.39 8.17 13.24
CA LYS A 57 -14.62 7.43 13.46
C LYS A 57 -14.80 6.45 12.32
N PHE A 58 -14.85 5.18 12.69
CA PHE A 58 -15.23 4.11 11.79
C PHE A 58 -16.73 4.21 11.49
N ASN A 59 -17.09 4.20 10.20
CA ASN A 59 -18.47 3.92 9.79
C ASN A 59 -18.79 2.42 10.00
N ASN A 60 -20.07 2.03 9.97
CA ASN A 60 -20.48 0.62 10.15
C ASN A 60 -19.72 -0.33 9.20
N GLU A 61 -19.56 0.03 7.93
CA GLU A 61 -18.79 -0.78 6.96
C GLU A 61 -17.31 -0.91 7.33
N GLN A 62 -16.71 0.18 7.80
CA GLN A 62 -15.29 0.18 8.19
C GLN A 62 -15.09 -0.63 9.47
N ASN A 63 -16.06 -0.63 10.38
CA ASN A 63 -16.08 -1.50 11.56
C ASN A 63 -16.18 -2.98 11.17
N THR A 64 -17.01 -3.32 10.18
CA THR A 64 -17.09 -4.69 9.66
C THR A 64 -15.76 -5.11 9.05
N LEU A 65 -15.12 -4.26 8.23
CA LEU A 65 -13.80 -4.54 7.66
C LEU A 65 -12.73 -4.71 8.75
N ALA A 66 -12.69 -3.81 9.73
CA ALA A 66 -11.79 -3.89 10.87
C ALA A 66 -11.99 -5.20 11.65
N PHE A 67 -13.24 -5.60 11.88
CA PHE A 67 -13.58 -6.85 12.54
C PHE A 67 -13.14 -8.07 11.73
N SER A 68 -13.35 -8.07 10.41
CA SER A 68 -12.88 -9.15 9.53
C SER A 68 -11.37 -9.31 9.55
N TYR A 69 -10.60 -8.20 9.53
CA TYR A 69 -9.15 -8.25 9.65
C TYR A 69 -8.68 -8.73 11.02
N PHE A 70 -9.34 -8.28 12.09
CA PHE A 70 -9.06 -8.78 13.43
C PHE A 70 -9.34 -10.27 13.55
N PHE A 71 -10.46 -10.74 13.01
CA PHE A 71 -10.84 -12.15 13.02
C PHE A 71 -9.83 -13.00 12.23
N TYR A 72 -9.40 -12.54 11.05
CA TYR A 72 -8.34 -13.19 10.27
C TYR A 72 -7.02 -13.30 11.04
N PHE A 73 -6.62 -12.24 11.76
CA PHE A 73 -5.43 -12.30 12.61
C PHE A 73 -5.62 -13.29 13.76
N ALA A 74 -6.80 -13.30 14.40
CA ALA A 74 -7.11 -14.19 15.51
C ALA A 74 -7.08 -15.67 15.10
N THR A 75 -7.59 -16.03 13.92
CA THR A 75 -7.53 -17.41 13.44
C THR A 75 -6.09 -17.87 13.20
N LEU A 76 -5.20 -16.97 12.73
CA LEU A 76 -3.78 -17.28 12.57
C LEU A 76 -3.05 -17.41 13.90
N VAL A 77 -3.35 -16.56 14.88
CA VAL A 77 -2.85 -16.73 16.25
C VAL A 77 -3.28 -18.09 16.80
N PHE A 78 -4.55 -18.45 16.64
CA PHE A 78 -5.06 -19.74 17.09
C PHE A 78 -4.36 -20.91 16.39
N SER A 79 -4.13 -20.82 15.07
CA SER A 79 -3.40 -21.83 14.31
C SER A 79 -1.98 -22.04 14.85
N VAL A 80 -1.23 -20.96 15.10
CA VAL A 80 0.13 -21.00 15.63
C VAL A 80 0.17 -21.60 17.05
N LEU A 81 -0.79 -21.25 17.90
CA LEU A 81 -0.89 -21.79 19.27
C LEU A 81 -1.14 -23.30 19.28
N PHE A 82 -2.01 -23.81 18.42
CA PHE A 82 -2.37 -25.23 18.38
C PHE A 82 -1.36 -26.12 17.65
N HIS A 83 -0.62 -25.58 16.67
CA HIS A 83 0.34 -26.34 15.87
C HIS A 83 1.79 -26.14 16.31
N HIS A 84 2.03 -25.44 17.43
CA HIS A 84 3.37 -25.02 17.88
C HIS A 84 4.16 -24.33 16.76
N GLY A 85 3.46 -23.51 15.97
CA GLY A 85 4.05 -22.75 14.87
C GLY A 85 5.08 -21.73 15.37
N LYS A 86 5.96 -21.28 14.50
CA LYS A 86 6.94 -20.24 14.89
C LYS A 86 6.22 -18.91 15.04
N LEU A 87 6.47 -18.18 16.13
CA LEU A 87 5.91 -16.85 16.33
C LEU A 87 6.26 -15.86 15.20
N ASN A 88 7.38 -16.07 14.52
CA ASN A 88 7.77 -15.28 13.34
C ASN A 88 6.79 -15.42 12.16
N GLU A 89 5.91 -16.43 12.14
CA GLU A 89 4.85 -16.57 11.14
C GLU A 89 3.74 -15.52 11.33
N LEU A 90 3.65 -14.90 12.52
CA LEU A 90 2.72 -13.82 12.84
C LEU A 90 3.22 -12.43 12.40
N ASP A 91 4.48 -12.29 11.94
CA ASP A 91 5.05 -11.01 11.52
C ASP A 91 4.35 -10.41 10.30
N ASN A 92 3.94 -11.25 9.35
CA ASN A 92 3.18 -10.79 8.17
C ASN A 92 1.71 -10.47 8.51
N PRO A 93 0.97 -11.35 9.20
CA PRO A 93 -0.40 -11.09 9.63
C PRO A 93 -0.55 -9.87 10.53
N SER A 94 0.39 -9.63 11.44
CA SER A 94 0.35 -8.49 12.35
C SER A 94 0.48 -7.15 11.62
N ARG A 95 1.11 -7.11 10.44
CA ARG A 95 1.12 -5.91 9.60
C ARG A 95 -0.27 -5.52 9.12
N ILE A 96 -1.17 -6.47 8.90
CA ILE A 96 -2.56 -6.19 8.51
C ILE A 96 -3.27 -5.35 9.58
N LEU A 97 -3.01 -5.62 10.86
CA LEU A 97 -3.52 -4.79 11.95
C LEU A 97 -2.94 -3.38 11.93
N LEU A 98 -1.67 -3.22 11.54
CA LEU A 98 -1.06 -1.91 11.37
C LEU A 98 -1.69 -1.11 10.21
N PHE A 99 -2.38 -1.75 9.27
CA PHE A 99 -3.13 -1.08 8.21
C PHE A 99 -4.51 -0.56 8.64
N LEU A 100 -5.10 -1.03 9.76
CA LEU A 100 -6.39 -0.52 10.24
C LEU A 100 -6.47 1.02 10.33
N PRO A 101 -5.48 1.73 10.92
CA PRO A 101 -5.51 3.19 10.98
C PRO A 101 -5.37 3.88 9.62
N ILE A 102 -4.89 3.19 8.59
CA ILE A 102 -4.78 3.73 7.23
C ILE A 102 -6.17 3.81 6.58
N ILE A 103 -7.08 2.88 6.87
CA ILE A 103 -8.43 2.84 6.26
C ILE A 103 -9.19 4.16 6.45
N PRO A 104 -9.41 4.67 7.69
CA PRO A 104 -10.10 5.95 7.87
C PRO A 104 -9.29 7.11 7.27
N LEU A 105 -7.96 7.02 7.22
CA LEU A 105 -7.13 8.06 6.60
C LEU A 105 -7.42 8.21 5.11
N LEU A 106 -7.40 7.10 4.35
CA LEU A 106 -7.61 7.11 2.90
C LEU A 106 -9.07 7.46 2.54
N VAL A 107 -10.02 7.14 3.42
CA VAL A 107 -11.43 7.53 3.23
C VAL A 107 -11.64 9.02 3.44
N ASN A 108 -11.00 9.60 4.47
CA ASN A 108 -11.14 11.03 4.76
C ASN A 108 -10.30 11.92 3.83
N TYR A 109 -9.12 11.45 3.40
CA TYR A 109 -8.26 12.13 2.44
C TYR A 109 -8.35 11.43 1.10
N LYS A 110 -9.30 11.85 0.28
CA LYS A 110 -9.58 11.27 -1.04
C LYS A 110 -8.30 11.18 -1.88
N LEU A 111 -7.98 9.99 -2.40
CA LEU A 111 -6.89 9.86 -3.37
C LEU A 111 -7.28 10.56 -4.67
N SER A 112 -6.32 11.28 -5.24
CA SER A 112 -6.47 11.90 -6.54
C SER A 112 -6.41 10.85 -7.63
N PHE A 113 -7.54 10.60 -8.27
CA PHE A 113 -7.60 9.71 -9.43
C PHE A 113 -6.65 10.16 -10.55
N HIS A 114 -6.48 11.47 -10.74
CA HIS A 114 -5.53 12.05 -11.70
C HIS A 114 -4.07 11.68 -11.42
N ILE A 115 -3.71 11.53 -10.14
CA ILE A 115 -2.35 11.13 -9.74
C ILE A 115 -2.17 9.63 -9.99
N LEU A 116 -3.16 8.81 -9.58
CA LEU A 116 -3.11 7.36 -9.78
C LEU A 116 -2.96 6.97 -11.25
N ILE A 117 -3.73 7.60 -12.14
CA ILE A 117 -3.65 7.38 -13.60
C ILE A 117 -2.26 7.66 -14.16
N LYS A 118 -1.51 8.61 -13.60
CA LYS A 118 -0.16 8.95 -14.07
C LYS A 118 0.90 8.05 -13.45
N VAL A 119 0.80 7.81 -12.15
CA VAL A 119 1.82 7.09 -11.40
C VAL A 119 1.80 5.60 -11.73
N ILE A 120 0.63 4.97 -11.84
CA ILE A 120 0.53 3.52 -12.05
C ILE A 120 1.20 3.08 -13.37
N PRO A 121 0.90 3.67 -14.54
CA PRO A 121 1.58 3.32 -15.79
C PRO A 121 3.07 3.63 -15.77
N PHE A 122 3.46 4.75 -15.15
CA PHE A 122 4.87 5.11 -15.03
C PHE A 122 5.63 4.10 -14.16
N SER A 123 5.04 3.65 -13.06
CA SER A 123 5.58 2.58 -12.22
C SER A 123 5.63 1.22 -12.91
N ALA A 124 4.64 0.90 -13.76
CA ALA A 124 4.67 -0.32 -14.57
C ALA A 124 5.83 -0.30 -15.58
N LEU A 125 6.07 0.85 -16.21
CA LEU A 125 7.21 1.05 -17.11
C LEU A 125 8.54 0.90 -16.37
N LEU A 126 8.67 1.53 -15.19
CA LEU A 126 9.84 1.37 -14.33
C LEU A 126 10.06 -0.10 -13.91
N ALA A 127 9.00 -0.81 -13.56
CA ALA A 127 9.05 -2.23 -13.22
C ALA A 127 9.60 -3.07 -14.38
N GLY A 128 9.18 -2.76 -15.62
CA GLY A 128 9.69 -3.38 -16.83
C GLY A 128 11.16 -3.08 -17.08
N ILE A 129 11.58 -1.81 -16.96
CA ILE A 129 12.99 -1.41 -17.09
C ILE A 129 13.86 -2.15 -16.06
N ILE A 130 13.45 -2.18 -14.80
CA ILE A 130 14.20 -2.85 -13.73
C ILE A 130 14.33 -4.35 -14.03
N ALA A 131 13.27 -4.99 -14.52
CA ALA A 131 13.31 -6.40 -14.91
C ALA A 131 14.28 -6.65 -16.07
N LEU A 132 14.28 -5.79 -17.10
CA LEU A 132 15.20 -5.89 -18.22
C LEU A 132 16.66 -5.73 -17.78
N ILE A 133 16.95 -4.71 -16.96
CA ILE A 133 18.31 -4.48 -16.43
C ILE A 133 18.77 -5.67 -15.60
N GLN A 134 17.93 -6.17 -14.69
CA GLN A 134 18.31 -7.27 -13.81
C GLN A 134 18.54 -8.57 -14.57
N ARG A 135 17.68 -8.89 -15.54
CA ARG A 135 17.77 -10.13 -16.31
C ARG A 135 18.89 -10.10 -17.34
N PHE A 136 18.97 -9.03 -18.14
CA PHE A 136 19.85 -8.99 -19.32
C PHE A 136 21.19 -8.31 -19.07
N TYR A 137 21.25 -7.30 -18.20
CA TYR A 137 22.50 -6.56 -17.95
C TYR A 137 23.26 -7.09 -16.73
N LEU A 138 22.55 -7.32 -15.61
CA LEU A 138 23.16 -7.83 -14.37
C LEU A 138 23.28 -9.37 -14.33
N GLY A 139 22.64 -10.07 -15.28
CA GLY A 139 22.73 -11.52 -15.40
C GLY A 139 22.04 -12.28 -14.26
N TYR A 140 21.08 -11.67 -13.56
CA TYR A 140 20.34 -12.38 -12.52
C TYR A 140 19.45 -13.47 -13.14
N GLU A 141 19.37 -14.61 -12.45
CA GLU A 141 18.51 -15.71 -12.89
C GLU A 141 17.04 -15.32 -12.94
N GLN A 142 16.62 -14.33 -12.15
CA GLN A 142 15.24 -13.88 -12.08
C GLN A 142 15.18 -12.38 -11.83
N ALA A 143 14.16 -11.73 -12.40
CA ALA A 143 13.85 -10.34 -12.09
C ALA A 143 13.35 -10.21 -10.64
N TYR A 144 13.50 -9.00 -10.09
CA TYR A 144 13.10 -8.61 -8.74
C TYR A 144 13.81 -9.42 -7.63
N SER A 145 15.11 -9.70 -7.76
CA SER A 145 15.91 -10.44 -6.76
C SER A 145 15.90 -9.83 -5.34
N ASN A 146 15.51 -8.56 -5.22
CA ASN A 146 15.36 -7.85 -3.95
C ASN A 146 14.03 -8.12 -3.23
N VAL A 147 13.09 -8.81 -3.88
CA VAL A 147 11.76 -9.18 -3.35
C VAL A 147 11.58 -10.69 -3.53
N MET A 148 10.67 -11.29 -2.77
CA MET A 148 10.29 -12.68 -3.03
C MET A 148 9.74 -12.79 -4.46
N HIS A 149 10.30 -13.67 -5.28
CA HIS A 149 10.07 -13.68 -6.74
C HIS A 149 8.58 -13.72 -7.12
N ILE A 150 7.78 -14.56 -6.43
CA ILE A 150 6.34 -14.65 -6.66
C ILE A 150 5.66 -13.30 -6.35
N GLN A 151 5.94 -12.71 -5.19
CA GLN A 151 5.38 -11.41 -4.81
C GLN A 151 5.79 -10.30 -5.77
N GLY A 152 7.06 -10.28 -6.20
CA GLY A 152 7.56 -9.30 -7.16
C GLY A 152 6.87 -9.40 -8.51
N GLY A 153 6.68 -10.63 -9.00
CA GLY A 153 5.92 -10.93 -10.21
C GLY A 153 4.47 -10.48 -10.12
N ASP A 154 3.78 -10.84 -9.03
CA ASP A 154 2.37 -10.47 -8.81
C ASP A 154 2.18 -8.94 -8.75
N MET A 155 3.11 -8.23 -8.09
CA MET A 155 3.10 -6.76 -8.04
C MET A 155 3.31 -6.14 -9.43
N ALA A 156 4.26 -6.66 -10.22
CA ALA A 156 4.54 -6.16 -11.57
C ALA A 156 3.37 -6.43 -12.52
N MET A 157 2.77 -7.62 -12.43
CA MET A 157 1.58 -8.00 -13.19
C MET A 157 0.40 -7.07 -12.84
N SER A 158 0.14 -6.82 -11.56
CA SER A 158 -0.94 -5.92 -11.11
C SER A 158 -0.76 -4.51 -11.68
N LEU A 159 0.45 -3.96 -11.64
CA LEU A 159 0.77 -2.67 -12.25
C LEU A 159 0.51 -2.66 -13.75
N GLY A 160 0.90 -3.73 -14.45
CA GLY A 160 0.64 -3.88 -15.89
C GLY A 160 -0.85 -3.92 -16.22
N VAL A 161 -1.61 -4.76 -15.52
CA VAL A 161 -3.07 -4.90 -15.70
C VAL A 161 -3.78 -3.57 -15.42
N PHE A 162 -3.44 -2.89 -14.32
CA PHE A 162 -4.03 -1.58 -14.03
C PHE A 162 -3.70 -0.54 -15.10
N SER A 163 -2.49 -0.57 -15.66
CA SER A 163 -2.10 0.32 -16.75
C SER A 163 -2.90 0.07 -18.03
N ILE A 164 -3.19 -1.19 -18.34
CA ILE A 164 -4.07 -1.57 -19.45
C ILE A 164 -5.50 -1.07 -19.18
N CYS A 165 -6.06 -1.31 -18.00
CA CYS A 165 -7.39 -0.82 -17.64
C CYS A 165 -7.50 0.71 -17.74
N ILE A 166 -6.47 1.43 -17.29
CA ILE A 166 -6.39 2.90 -17.43
C ILE A 166 -6.37 3.28 -18.91
N SER A 167 -5.58 2.59 -19.73
CA SER A 167 -5.50 2.86 -21.17
C SER A 167 -6.83 2.64 -21.87
N LEU A 168 -7.53 1.54 -21.56
CA LEU A 168 -8.86 1.25 -22.09
C LEU A 168 -9.89 2.30 -21.66
N TYR A 169 -9.85 2.76 -20.40
CA TYR A 169 -10.72 3.82 -19.91
C TYR A 169 -10.58 5.14 -20.69
N TYR A 170 -9.37 5.45 -21.17
CA TYR A 170 -9.12 6.63 -22.00
C TYR A 170 -9.39 6.41 -23.49
N LEU A 171 -9.37 5.18 -23.97
CA LEU A 171 -9.72 4.84 -25.36
C LEU A 171 -11.24 4.87 -25.61
N ASP A 172 -12.03 4.53 -24.60
CA ASP A 172 -13.50 4.56 -24.66
C ASP A 172 -14.09 5.98 -24.55
N LYS A 173 -13.24 7.00 -24.34
CA LYS A 173 -13.61 8.38 -24.06
C LYS A 173 -13.22 9.33 -25.18
#